data_AF-A0A529KBS9-F1
#
_entry.id   AF-A0A529KBS9-F1
#
_cell.length_a   1.000
_cell.length_b   1.000
_cell.length_c   1.000
_cell.angle_alpha   90.00
_cell.angle_beta   90.00
_cell.angle_gamma   90.00
#
_symmetry.space_group_name_H-M   'P 1'
#
loop_
_entity.id
_entity.type
_entity.pdbx_description
1 polymer ?
#
loop_
_entity_poly.entity_id
_entity_poly.type
_entity_poly.pdbx_seq_one_letter_code
_entity_poly.pdbx_strand_id
1 'polypeptide(L)'
;MAPSPSIPRAAFWMALSIASFLTMSVAGRATTAELNVFQVLELRSVIGLFILLPLVMISGGFAAMRTKRPLAHIARNVVHFVGQAAWLYALTLIPLAVLISIEFTTPIWTAILAVGFLGERLSRP
;
A
#
# COMPACT_ATOMS: atom_id res chain seq x y z
N MET A 1 4.09 30.78 -0.71
CA MET A 1 3.04 30.81 0.32
C MET A 1 2.38 29.45 0.32
N ALA A 2 2.52 28.65 1.38
CA ALA A 2 1.92 27.32 1.43
C ALA A 2 0.38 27.47 1.41
N PRO A 3 -0.34 26.66 0.61
CA PRO A 3 -1.80 26.72 0.57
C PRO A 3 -2.38 26.44 1.97
N SER A 4 -3.42 27.18 2.37
CA SER A 4 -4.08 26.96 3.65
C SER A 4 -4.72 25.56 3.69
N PRO A 5 -4.55 24.79 4.79
CA PRO A 5 -5.13 23.46 4.89
C PRO A 5 -6.66 23.56 4.88
N SER A 6 -7.30 22.94 3.89
CA SER A 6 -8.76 22.90 3.77
C SER A 6 -9.29 21.56 4.28
N ILE A 7 -9.94 21.60 5.45
CA ILE A 7 -10.67 20.49 6.06
C ILE A 7 -11.59 19.75 5.04
N PRO A 8 -12.38 20.43 4.19
CA PRO A 8 -13.25 19.71 3.24
C PRO A 8 -12.47 18.93 2.18
N ARG A 9 -11.33 19.45 1.69
CA ARG A 9 -10.49 18.70 0.75
C ARG A 9 -9.85 17.50 1.43
N ALA A 10 -9.39 17.65 2.67
CA ALA A 10 -8.85 16.54 3.46
C ALA A 10 -9.90 15.44 3.67
N ALA A 11 -11.12 15.81 4.09
CA ALA A 11 -12.23 14.88 4.26
C ALA A 11 -12.59 14.15 2.96
N PHE A 12 -12.60 14.86 1.83
CA PHE A 12 -12.82 14.27 0.51
C PHE A 12 -11.76 13.22 0.16
N TRP A 13 -10.46 13.56 0.32
CA TRP A 13 -9.37 12.61 0.05
C TRP A 13 -9.41 11.40 0.98
N MET A 14 -9.75 11.60 2.25
CA MET A 14 -9.94 10.50 3.21
C MET A 14 -11.08 9.57 2.77
N ALA A 15 -12.24 10.12 2.42
CA ALA A 15 -13.39 9.34 1.97
C ALA A 15 -13.06 8.55 0.68
N LEU A 16 -12.43 9.19 -0.28
CA LEU A 16 -12.01 8.54 -1.54
C LEU A 16 -11.00 7.41 -1.28
N SER A 17 -10.05 7.62 -0.36
CA SER A 17 -9.09 6.60 0.03
C SER A 17 -9.78 5.39 0.67
N ILE A 18 -10.70 5.62 1.61
CA ILE A 18 -11.45 4.55 2.28
C ILE A 18 -12.28 3.76 1.26
N ALA A 19 -13.00 4.45 0.37
CA ALA A 19 -13.77 3.80 -0.69
C ALA A 19 -12.88 2.95 -1.63
N SER A 20 -11.69 3.45 -1.97
CA SER A 20 -10.71 2.73 -2.79
C SER A 20 -10.20 1.48 -2.10
N PHE A 21 -9.87 1.55 -0.81
CA PHE A 21 -9.43 0.41 -0.02
C PHE A 21 -10.53 -0.65 0.14
N LEU A 22 -11.77 -0.24 0.43
CA LEU A 22 -12.90 -1.16 0.52
C LEU A 22 -13.14 -1.87 -0.80
N THR A 23 -13.11 -1.13 -1.91
CA THR A 23 -13.26 -1.69 -3.26
C THR A 23 -12.15 -2.70 -3.56
N MET A 24 -10.90 -2.37 -3.22
CA MET A 24 -9.76 -3.27 -3.37
C MET A 24 -9.95 -4.57 -2.58
N SER A 25 -10.42 -4.50 -1.32
CA SER A 25 -10.61 -5.68 -0.49
C SER A 25 -11.70 -6.62 -1.02
N VAL A 26 -12.83 -6.06 -1.46
CA VAL A 26 -13.92 -6.85 -2.04
C VAL A 26 -13.51 -7.44 -3.39
N ALA A 27 -12.91 -6.64 -4.27
CA ALA A 27 -12.41 -7.09 -5.57
C ALA A 27 -11.32 -8.15 -5.43
N GLY A 28 -10.41 -7.98 -4.45
CA GLY A 28 -9.39 -8.96 -4.11
C GLY A 28 -10.01 -10.31 -3.77
N ARG A 29 -11.02 -10.34 -2.89
CA ARG A 29 -11.73 -11.59 -2.51
C ARG A 29 -12.39 -12.26 -3.70
N ALA A 30 -13.14 -11.48 -4.48
CA ALA A 30 -13.86 -11.99 -5.65
C ALA A 30 -12.89 -12.56 -6.69
N THR A 31 -11.78 -11.87 -6.96
CA THR A 31 -10.80 -12.30 -7.96
C THR A 31 -10.04 -13.55 -7.50
N THR A 32 -9.70 -13.66 -6.21
CA THR A 32 -9.02 -14.84 -5.66
C THR A 32 -9.88 -16.11 -5.63
N ALA A 33 -11.17 -16.01 -5.94
CA ALA A 33 -12.02 -17.19 -6.13
C ALA A 33 -11.72 -17.92 -7.45
N GLU A 34 -11.28 -17.19 -8.47
CA GLU A 34 -11.03 -17.70 -9.82
C GLU A 34 -9.53 -17.75 -10.15
N LEU A 35 -8.74 -16.82 -9.61
CA LEU A 35 -7.32 -16.67 -9.89
C LEU A 35 -6.47 -16.97 -8.65
N ASN A 36 -5.30 -17.57 -8.87
CA ASN A 36 -4.32 -17.74 -7.80
C ASN A 36 -3.79 -16.38 -7.34
N VAL A 37 -3.48 -16.23 -6.04
CA VAL A 37 -2.86 -15.04 -5.45
C VAL A 37 -1.67 -14.53 -6.27
N PHE A 38 -0.82 -15.43 -6.79
CA PHE A 38 0.32 -15.02 -7.63
C PHE A 38 -0.13 -14.33 -8.92
N GLN A 39 -1.12 -14.88 -9.62
CA GLN A 39 -1.66 -14.30 -10.86
C GLN A 39 -2.32 -12.94 -10.59
N VAL A 40 -3.05 -12.81 -9.48
CA VAL A 40 -3.67 -11.55 -9.07
C VAL A 40 -2.60 -10.47 -8.84
N LEU A 41 -1.51 -10.81 -8.14
CA LEU A 41 -0.40 -9.88 -7.88
C LEU A 41 0.33 -9.48 -9.16
N GLU A 42 0.64 -10.45 -10.03
CA GLU A 42 1.31 -10.20 -11.31
C GLU A 42 0.49 -9.24 -12.17
N LEU A 43 -0.79 -9.55 -12.38
CA LEU A 43 -1.69 -8.71 -13.17
C LEU A 43 -1.81 -7.31 -12.57
N ARG A 44 -1.91 -7.20 -11.23
CA ARG A 44 -1.95 -5.91 -10.55
C ARG A 44 -0.68 -5.09 -10.80
N SER A 45 0.50 -5.71 -10.73
CA SER A 45 1.77 -5.04 -10.99
C SER A 45 1.91 -4.59 -12.45
N VAL A 46 1.53 -5.44 -13.40
CA VAL A 46 1.58 -5.13 -14.84
C VAL A 46 0.60 -4.02 -15.18
N ILE A 47 -0.65 -4.11 -14.75
CA ILE A 47 -1.67 -3.07 -14.97
C ILE A 47 -1.24 -1.76 -14.30
N GLY A 48 -0.75 -1.82 -13.06
CA GLY A 48 -0.23 -0.64 -12.34
C GLY A 48 0.92 0.04 -13.07
N LEU A 49 1.83 -0.74 -13.66
CA LEU A 49 2.91 -0.22 -14.49
C LEU A 49 2.36 0.53 -15.71
N PHE A 50 1.41 -0.06 -16.45
CA PHE A 50 0.81 0.60 -17.61
C PHE A 50 0.01 1.85 -17.25
N ILE A 51 -0.68 1.86 -16.10
CA ILE A 51 -1.39 3.04 -15.60
C ILE A 51 -0.41 4.18 -15.26
N LEU A 52 0.74 3.85 -14.67
CA LEU A 52 1.75 4.84 -14.27
C LEU A 52 2.69 5.25 -15.41
N LEU A 53 2.81 4.44 -16.45
CA LEU A 53 3.75 4.69 -17.56
C LEU A 53 3.55 6.05 -18.24
N PRO A 54 2.32 6.51 -18.59
CA PRO A 54 2.11 7.84 -19.15
C PRO A 54 2.61 8.96 -18.22
N LEU A 55 2.40 8.82 -16.92
CA LEU A 55 2.86 9.81 -15.94
C LEU A 55 4.39 9.87 -15.89
N VAL A 56 5.06 8.71 -15.97
CA VAL A 56 6.52 8.62 -16.05
C VAL A 56 7.02 9.30 -17.32
N MET A 57 6.40 9.03 -18.48
CA MET A 57 6.80 9.61 -19.76
C MET A 57 6.65 11.13 -19.78
N ILE A 58 5.55 11.67 -19.24
CA ILE A 58 5.31 13.12 -19.15
C ILE A 58 6.29 13.78 -18.16
N SER A 59 6.73 13.06 -17.14
CA SER A 59 7.65 13.56 -16.10
C SER A 59 9.14 13.55 -16.50
N GLY A 60 9.47 13.28 -17.78
CA GLY A 60 10.85 13.20 -18.27
C GLY A 60 11.38 11.77 -18.47
N GLY A 61 10.49 10.77 -18.47
CA GLY A 61 10.80 9.38 -18.81
C GLY A 61 11.62 8.63 -17.75
N PHE A 62 12.15 7.47 -18.12
CA PHE A 62 12.93 6.62 -17.20
C PHE A 62 14.21 7.29 -16.68
N ALA A 63 14.76 8.26 -17.41
CA ALA A 63 15.93 9.03 -16.96
C ALA A 63 15.60 9.87 -15.70
N ALA A 64 14.39 10.44 -15.62
CA ALA A 64 13.92 11.17 -14.45
C ALA A 64 13.70 10.26 -13.23
N MET A 65 13.50 8.96 -13.45
CA MET A 65 13.31 7.95 -12.39
C MET A 65 14.63 7.40 -11.82
N ARG A 66 15.79 7.93 -12.24
CA ARG A 66 17.09 7.47 -11.77
C ARG A 66 17.27 7.76 -10.28
N THR A 67 17.41 6.70 -9.48
CA THR A 67 17.64 6.78 -8.03
C THR A 67 19.10 6.56 -7.65
N LYS A 68 19.57 7.26 -6.62
CA LYS A 68 20.88 7.02 -5.98
C LYS A 68 20.84 5.89 -4.94
N ARG A 69 19.65 5.34 -4.63
CA ARG A 69 19.44 4.34 -3.55
C ARG A 69 18.72 3.07 -4.05
N PRO A 70 19.20 2.38 -5.09
CA PRO A 70 18.50 1.25 -5.69
C PRO A 70 18.22 0.12 -4.68
N LEU A 71 19.17 -0.20 -3.80
CA LEU A 71 19.01 -1.24 -2.78
C LEU A 71 17.86 -0.92 -1.80
N ALA A 72 17.69 0.35 -1.41
CA ALA A 72 16.60 0.75 -0.52
C ALA A 72 15.23 0.61 -1.20
N HIS A 73 15.14 0.92 -2.50
CA HIS A 73 13.91 0.69 -3.26
C HIS A 73 13.61 -0.80 -3.42
N ILE A 74 14.61 -1.62 -3.69
CA ILE A 74 14.45 -3.09 -3.78
C ILE A 74 13.98 -3.63 -2.43
N ALA A 75 14.65 -3.29 -1.32
CA ALA A 75 14.28 -3.75 0.00
C ALA A 75 12.84 -3.34 0.36
N ARG A 76 12.49 -2.06 0.15
CA ARG A 76 11.12 -1.56 0.32
C ARG A 76 10.12 -2.34 -0.52
N ASN A 77 10.44 -2.59 -1.79
CA ASN A 77 9.55 -3.29 -2.70
C ASN A 77 9.35 -4.76 -2.29
N VAL A 78 10.42 -5.45 -1.86
CA VAL A 78 10.33 -6.83 -1.38
C VAL A 78 9.46 -6.92 -0.13
N VAL A 79 9.69 -6.07 0.87
CA VAL A 79 8.87 -6.04 2.09
C VAL A 79 7.41 -5.75 1.76
N HIS A 80 7.16 -4.77 0.88
CA HIS A 80 5.82 -4.42 0.45
C HIS A 80 5.13 -5.57 -0.30
N PHE A 81 5.82 -6.18 -1.27
CA PHE A 81 5.28 -7.24 -2.11
C PHE A 81 4.97 -8.50 -1.30
N VAL A 82 5.88 -8.91 -0.40
CA VAL A 82 5.65 -10.03 0.53
C VAL A 82 4.47 -9.73 1.45
N GLY A 83 4.39 -8.51 2.00
CA GLY A 83 3.25 -8.10 2.83
C GLY A 83 1.93 -8.15 2.07
N GLN A 84 1.89 -7.68 0.82
CA GLN A 84 0.70 -7.75 -0.02
C GLN A 84 0.31 -9.19 -0.39
N ALA A 85 1.29 -10.05 -0.66
CA ALA A 85 1.04 -11.45 -0.94
C ALA A 85 0.47 -12.18 0.29
N ALA A 86 1.09 -11.98 1.46
CA ALA A 86 0.60 -12.52 2.72
C ALA A 86 -0.82 -12.01 3.04
N TRP A 87 -1.09 -10.73 2.77
CA TRP A 87 -2.41 -10.13 2.99
C TRP A 87 -3.48 -10.72 2.07
N LEU A 88 -3.22 -10.81 0.76
CA LEU A 88 -4.16 -11.42 -0.19
C LEU A 88 -4.37 -12.91 0.11
N TYR A 89 -3.32 -13.60 0.54
CA TYR A 89 -3.42 -14.99 0.96
C TYR A 89 -4.25 -15.15 2.23
N ALA A 90 -4.03 -14.33 3.27
CA ALA A 90 -4.85 -14.33 4.47
C ALA A 90 -6.33 -14.05 4.14
N LEU A 91 -6.57 -13.16 3.18
CA LEU A 91 -7.90 -12.84 2.69
C LEU A 91 -8.64 -14.05 2.09
N THR A 92 -7.96 -15.11 1.62
CA THR A 92 -8.62 -16.36 1.21
C THR A 92 -8.89 -17.32 2.38
N LEU A 93 -8.11 -17.22 3.46
CA LEU A 93 -8.16 -18.13 4.62
C LEU A 93 -9.15 -17.71 5.71
N ILE A 94 -9.32 -16.41 5.93
CA ILE A 94 -10.14 -15.88 7.05
C ILE A 94 -11.28 -14.99 6.56
N PRO A 95 -12.34 -14.80 7.39
CA PRO A 95 -13.38 -13.82 7.09
C PRO A 95 -12.81 -12.39 7.01
N LEU A 96 -13.36 -11.58 6.11
CA LEU A 96 -12.92 -10.19 5.91
C LEU A 96 -12.96 -9.37 7.21
N ALA A 97 -14.00 -9.57 8.05
CA ALA A 97 -14.11 -8.88 9.34
C ALA A 97 -12.94 -9.19 10.28
N VAL A 98 -12.45 -10.43 10.31
CA VAL A 98 -11.30 -10.85 11.13
C VAL A 98 -10.02 -10.23 10.57
N LEU A 99 -9.85 -10.21 9.24
CA LEU A 99 -8.71 -9.56 8.59
C LEU A 99 -8.62 -8.08 8.97
N ILE A 100 -9.71 -7.32 8.85
CA ILE A 100 -9.76 -5.90 9.24
C ILE A 100 -9.50 -5.73 10.74
N SER A 101 -9.99 -6.63 11.59
CA SER A 101 -9.72 -6.59 13.03
C SER A 101 -8.21 -6.69 13.33
N ILE A 102 -7.48 -7.52 12.59
CA ILE A 102 -6.03 -7.62 12.69
C ILE A 102 -5.37 -6.32 12.21
N GLU A 103 -5.88 -5.69 11.14
CA GLU A 103 -5.33 -4.42 10.63
C GLU A 103 -5.42 -3.28 11.64
N PHE A 104 -6.40 -3.28 12.55
CA PHE A 104 -6.44 -2.29 13.64
C PHE A 104 -5.25 -2.36 14.59
N THR A 105 -4.46 -3.44 14.55
CA THR A 105 -3.19 -3.55 15.29
C THR A 105 -2.01 -2.89 14.57
N THR A 106 -2.16 -2.44 13.33
CA THR A 106 -1.10 -1.80 12.52
C THR A 106 -0.39 -0.65 13.23
N PRO A 107 -1.07 0.26 13.96
CA PRO A 107 -0.40 1.34 14.68
C PRO A 107 0.58 0.82 15.75
N ILE A 108 0.24 -0.29 16.43
CA ILE A 108 1.08 -0.91 17.46
C ILE A 108 2.36 -1.44 16.82
N TRP A 109 2.23 -2.22 15.74
CA TRP A 109 3.38 -2.75 14.99
C TRP A 109 4.23 -1.62 14.40
N THR A 110 3.60 -0.57 13.88
CA THR A 110 4.29 0.60 13.34
C THR A 110 5.11 1.29 14.40
N ALA A 111 4.57 1.51 15.60
CA ALA A 111 5.29 2.11 16.72
C ALA A 111 6.49 1.25 17.16
N ILE A 112 6.31 -0.06 17.28
CA ILE A 112 7.39 -1.00 17.64
C ILE A 112 8.52 -0.94 16.59
N LEU A 113 8.17 -0.99 15.31
CA LEU A 113 9.14 -0.91 14.22
C LEU A 113 9.81 0.46 14.13
N ALA A 114 9.10 1.56 14.42
CA ALA A 114 9.68 2.89 14.45
C ALA A 114 10.74 3.02 15.55
N VAL A 115 10.46 2.53 16.76
CA VAL A 115 11.45 2.49 17.85
C VAL A 115 12.65 1.61 17.47
N GLY A 116 12.40 0.43 16.90
CA GLY A 116 13.45 -0.54 16.56
C GLY A 116 14.33 -0.15 15.37
N PHE A 117 13.75 0.40 14.30
CA PHE A 117 14.45 0.68 13.04
C PHE A 117 14.80 2.15 12.83
N LEU A 118 13.96 3.08 13.29
CA LEU A 118 14.18 4.53 13.15
C LEU A 118 14.87 5.13 14.39
N GLY A 119 14.94 4.40 15.50
CA GLY A 119 15.50 4.90 16.77
C GLY A 119 14.62 5.97 17.42
N GLU A 120 13.34 6.04 17.04
CA GLU A 120 12.40 6.98 17.65
C GLU A 120 12.14 6.60 19.11
N ARG A 121 11.93 7.63 19.95
CA ARG A 121 11.59 7.41 21.35
C ARG A 121 10.09 7.42 21.51
N LEU A 122 9.54 6.36 22.10
CA LEU A 122 8.14 6.35 22.49
C LEU A 122 7.98 7.24 23.73
N SER A 123 7.47 8.47 23.54
CA SER A 123 7.14 9.36 24.64
C SER A 123 5.90 8.82 25.36
N ARG A 124 5.96 8.72 26.69
CA ARG A 124 4.74 8.58 27.49
C ARG A 124 3.92 9.87 27.35
N PRO A 125 2.58 9.78 27.32
CA PRO A 125 1.73 10.97 27.33
C PRO A 125 2.01 11.86 28.54
#